data_AF-A0A2T0QIB9-F1
#
_entry.id   AF-A0A2T0QIB9-F1
#
_cell.length_a   1.000
_cell.length_b   1.000
_cell.length_c   1.000
_cell.angle_alpha   90.00
_cell.angle_beta   90.00
_cell.angle_gamma   90.00
#
_symmetry.space_group_name_H-M   'P 1'
#
loop_
_entity.id
_entity.type
_entity.pdbx_description
1 polymer ?
#
loop_
_entity_poly.entity_id
_entity_poly.type
_entity_poly.pdbx_seq_one_letter_code
_entity_poly.pdbx_strand_id
1 'polypeptide(L)'
;MTTPNEKGRNSGKSATQKTTKVNHRDMSAAAQCKRVLEYLKADGQTTYALRAKGISHPAQRIKELIQLGYCIYSHRVTAVDSDGFAHCNVARYSLIDREHDLVDMMEAA
;
A
#
# COMPACT_ATOMS: atom_id res chain seq x y z
N MET A 1 -21.30 17.81 61.53
CA MET A 1 -20.93 18.81 60.51
C MET A 1 -19.85 18.18 59.62
N THR A 2 -20.23 17.83 58.37
CA THR A 2 -19.44 17.61 57.12
C THR A 2 -18.09 16.87 57.18
N THR A 3 -17.93 15.61 56.72
CA THR A 3 -17.89 15.03 55.33
C THR A 3 -16.50 15.08 54.63
N PRO A 4 -16.07 14.02 53.90
CA PRO A 4 -14.67 13.68 53.59
C PRO A 4 -14.09 14.39 52.35
N ASN A 5 -12.76 14.55 52.32
CA ASN A 5 -12.01 15.17 51.23
C ASN A 5 -11.75 14.17 50.09
N GLU A 6 -12.64 14.15 49.09
CA GLU A 6 -12.35 13.61 47.76
C GLU A 6 -11.80 14.72 46.86
N LYS A 7 -10.58 14.55 46.33
CA LYS A 7 -10.11 15.35 45.19
C LYS A 7 -9.44 14.48 44.13
N GLY A 8 -10.30 13.87 43.33
CA GLY A 8 -10.23 13.59 41.89
C GLY A 8 -8.88 13.31 41.23
N ARG A 9 -8.73 12.09 40.72
CA ARG A 9 -7.84 11.77 39.59
C ARG A 9 -8.39 12.43 38.32
N ASN A 10 -7.62 13.34 37.72
CA ASN A 10 -7.94 13.97 36.45
C ASN A 10 -7.71 13.00 35.27
N SER A 11 -8.70 12.14 35.01
CA SER A 11 -8.80 11.39 33.75
C SER A 11 -9.26 12.34 32.64
N GLY A 12 -8.33 12.89 31.86
CA GLY A 12 -8.74 13.85 30.82
C GLY A 12 -7.67 14.42 29.92
N LYS A 13 -6.52 13.77 29.75
CA LYS A 13 -5.56 14.16 28.71
C LYS A 13 -5.52 13.09 27.63
N SER A 14 -6.53 13.06 26.78
CA SER A 14 -6.46 12.37 25.50
C SER A 14 -5.27 12.94 24.73
N ALA A 15 -4.35 12.07 24.32
CA ALA A 15 -3.18 12.46 23.55
C ALA A 15 -3.63 13.18 22.27
N THR A 16 -3.24 14.44 22.11
CA THR A 16 -3.47 15.20 20.88
C THR A 16 -2.78 14.45 19.75
N GLN A 17 -3.54 13.91 18.80
CA GLN A 17 -2.98 13.21 17.65
C GLN A 17 -2.15 14.23 16.86
N LYS A 18 -0.81 14.12 16.96
CA LYS A 18 0.08 14.91 16.12
C LYS A 18 -0.12 14.43 14.68
N THR A 19 -0.78 15.24 13.87
CA THR A 19 -0.81 15.07 12.42
C THR A 19 0.60 15.31 11.91
N THR A 20 1.38 14.24 11.74
CA THR A 20 2.71 14.33 11.15
C THR A 20 2.53 14.70 9.68
N LYS A 21 3.10 15.85 9.29
CA LYS A 21 3.20 16.29 7.89
C LYS A 21 3.75 15.12 7.06
N VAL A 22 3.06 14.76 5.97
CA VAL A 22 3.47 13.66 5.09
C VAL A 22 4.89 13.93 4.59
N ASN A 23 5.85 13.15 5.08
CA ASN A 23 7.23 13.27 4.63
C ASN A 23 7.37 12.47 3.33
N HIS A 24 7.35 13.16 2.19
CA HIS A 24 7.49 12.53 0.88
C HIS A 24 8.81 11.78 0.70
N ARG A 25 9.83 12.06 1.54
CA ARG A 25 11.14 11.38 1.55
C ARG A 25 11.19 10.18 2.50
N ASP A 26 10.09 9.85 3.19
CA ASP A 26 10.05 8.63 4.01
C ASP A 26 10.14 7.40 3.11
N MET A 27 11.25 6.66 3.24
CA MET A 27 11.51 5.44 2.49
C MET A 27 11.40 4.18 3.35
N SER A 28 10.79 4.27 4.54
CA SER A 28 10.52 3.11 5.38
C SER A 28 9.73 2.03 4.64
N ALA A 29 9.88 0.79 5.10
CA ALA A 29 9.20 -0.36 4.53
C ALA A 29 7.67 -0.14 4.39
N ALA A 30 7.06 0.36 5.47
CA ALA A 30 5.62 0.67 5.52
C ALA A 30 5.21 1.79 4.55
N ALA A 31 6.00 2.87 4.46
CA ALA A 31 5.72 3.95 3.52
C ALA A 31 5.81 3.48 2.06
N GLN A 32 6.80 2.64 1.73
CA GLN A 32 6.92 2.05 0.40
C GLN A 32 5.75 1.09 0.10
N CYS A 33 5.36 0.21 1.03
CA CYS A 33 4.21 -0.68 0.84
C CYS A 33 2.92 0.11 0.63
N LYS A 34 2.70 1.18 1.40
CA LYS A 34 1.56 2.08 1.20
C LYS A 34 1.56 2.68 -0.22
N ARG A 35 2.68 3.19 -0.71
CA ARG A 35 2.77 3.74 -2.08
C ARG A 35 2.52 2.67 -3.14
N VAL A 36 3.07 1.46 -2.97
CA VAL A 36 2.80 0.34 -3.90
C VAL A 36 1.32 0.03 -3.95
N LEU A 37 0.64 -0.06 -2.81
CA LEU A 37 -0.79 -0.32 -2.75
C LEU A 37 -1.59 0.75 -3.50
N GLU A 38 -1.27 2.04 -3.30
CA GLU A 38 -1.95 3.12 -4.04
C GLU A 38 -1.71 3.02 -5.55
N TYR A 39 -0.51 2.65 -6.00
CA TYR A 39 -0.29 2.40 -7.43
C TYR A 39 -1.08 1.21 -7.97
N LEU A 40 -1.19 0.12 -7.19
CA LEU A 40 -1.94 -1.08 -7.60
C LEU A 40 -3.46 -0.87 -7.60
N LYS A 41 -3.97 0.01 -6.75
CA LYS A 41 -5.38 0.45 -6.80
C LYS A 41 -5.70 1.23 -8.07
N ALA A 42 -4.72 1.96 -8.60
CA ALA A 42 -4.90 2.76 -9.81
C ALA A 42 -4.74 1.93 -11.10
N ASP A 43 -3.73 1.06 -11.18
CA ASP A 43 -3.52 0.12 -12.28
C ASP A 43 -2.52 -0.97 -11.87
N GLY A 44 -2.57 -2.12 -12.53
CA GLY A 44 -1.53 -3.13 -12.43
C GLY A 44 -0.13 -2.57 -12.72
N GLN A 45 0.85 -2.95 -11.93
CA GLN A 45 2.22 -2.43 -12.04
C GLN A 45 3.23 -3.54 -12.31
N THR A 46 4.19 -3.27 -13.19
CA THR A 46 5.35 -4.15 -13.36
C THR A 46 6.42 -3.85 -12.30
N THR A 47 7.33 -4.80 -12.08
CA THR A 47 8.52 -4.58 -11.23
C THR A 47 9.29 -3.31 -11.64
N TYR A 48 9.48 -3.08 -12.94
CA TYR A 48 10.21 -1.91 -13.43
C TYR A 48 9.41 -0.62 -13.31
N ALA A 49 8.08 -0.64 -13.54
CA ALA A 49 7.23 0.52 -13.30
C ALA A 49 7.27 0.97 -11.83
N LEU A 50 7.28 0.04 -10.88
CA LEU A 50 7.43 0.35 -9.45
C LEU A 50 8.81 0.92 -9.13
N ARG A 51 9.89 0.38 -9.72
CA ARG A 51 11.25 0.92 -9.54
C ARG A 51 11.37 2.34 -10.07
N ALA A 52 10.83 2.62 -11.26
CA ALA A 52 10.82 3.96 -11.84
C ALA A 52 10.08 4.98 -10.96
N LYS A 53 9.07 4.52 -10.20
CA LYS A 53 8.34 5.31 -9.20
C LYS A 53 9.04 5.43 -7.83
N GLY A 54 10.31 5.00 -7.74
CA GLY A 54 11.13 5.11 -6.54
C GLY A 54 10.91 4.01 -5.49
N ILE A 55 10.24 2.91 -5.84
CA ILE A 55 10.05 1.79 -4.92
C ILE A 55 11.28 0.88 -4.93
N SER A 56 11.90 0.72 -3.76
CA SER A 56 12.97 -0.25 -3.56
C SER A 56 12.38 -1.65 -3.36
N HIS A 57 13.05 -2.66 -3.93
CA HIS A 57 12.65 -4.07 -3.81
C HIS A 57 11.13 -4.35 -4.04
N PRO A 58 10.55 -4.02 -5.21
CA PRO A 58 9.11 -4.13 -5.42
C PRO A 58 8.52 -5.50 -5.06
N ALA A 59 9.16 -6.60 -5.45
CA ALA A 59 8.70 -7.95 -5.13
C ALA A 59 8.58 -8.20 -3.61
N GLN A 60 9.50 -7.64 -2.81
CA GLN A 60 9.43 -7.72 -1.35
C GLN A 60 8.27 -6.89 -0.81
N ARG A 61 8.00 -5.71 -1.36
CA ARG A 61 6.85 -4.88 -0.97
C ARG A 61 5.52 -5.58 -1.27
N ILE A 62 5.42 -6.24 -2.42
CA ILE A 62 4.26 -7.07 -2.80
C ILE A 62 4.08 -8.22 -1.80
N LYS A 63 5.16 -8.93 -1.45
CA LYS A 63 5.12 -10.02 -0.46
C LYS A 63 4.60 -9.54 0.90
N GLU A 64 5.06 -8.37 1.36
CA GLU A 64 4.60 -7.77 2.61
C GLU A 64 3.11 -7.38 2.55
N LEU A 65 2.64 -6.85 1.43
CA LEU A 65 1.20 -6.58 1.23
C LEU A 65 0.36 -7.87 1.25
N ILE A 66 0.83 -8.94 0.61
CA ILE A 66 0.15 -10.24 0.67
C ILE A 66 0.09 -10.77 2.10
N GLN A 67 1.18 -10.63 2.87
CA GLN A 67 1.21 -10.99 4.30
C GLN A 67 0.25 -10.16 5.16
N LEU A 68 -0.02 -8.91 4.78
CA LEU A 68 -1.05 -8.05 5.39
C LEU A 68 -2.49 -8.42 4.95
N GLY A 69 -2.66 -9.38 4.05
CA GLY A 69 -3.95 -9.91 3.63
C GLY A 69 -4.54 -9.29 2.36
N TYR A 70 -3.75 -8.53 1.59
CA TYR A 70 -4.16 -8.04 0.27
C TYR A 70 -4.10 -9.17 -0.76
N CYS A 71 -5.14 -9.31 -1.58
CA CYS A 71 -5.14 -10.26 -2.69
C CYS A 71 -4.48 -9.61 -3.91
N ILE A 72 -3.30 -10.09 -4.29
CA ILE A 72 -2.54 -9.53 -5.42
C ILE A 72 -2.27 -10.66 -6.42
N TYR A 73 -2.80 -10.50 -7.62
CA TYR A 73 -2.50 -11.38 -8.74
C TYR A 73 -1.14 -11.02 -9.35
N SER A 74 -0.41 -12.03 -9.81
CA SER A 74 0.84 -11.83 -10.55
C SER A 74 0.89 -12.71 -11.79
N HIS A 75 1.15 -12.09 -12.94
CA HIS A 75 1.43 -12.78 -14.20
C HIS A 75 2.72 -12.25 -14.84
N ARG A 76 3.18 -12.93 -15.89
CA ARG A 76 4.44 -12.62 -16.58
C ARG A 76 4.17 -11.82 -17.85
N VAL A 77 4.96 -10.76 -18.06
CA VAL A 77 4.90 -9.90 -19.24
C VAL A 77 6.30 -9.54 -19.71
N THR A 78 6.40 -9.02 -20.93
CA THR A 78 7.58 -8.27 -21.37
C THR A 78 7.41 -6.80 -20.96
N ALA A 79 8.44 -6.20 -20.36
CA ALA A 79 8.41 -4.81 -19.95
C ALA A 79 9.74 -4.12 -20.27
N VAL A 80 9.68 -2.82 -20.55
CA VAL A 80 10.86 -1.97 -20.76
C VAL A 80 11.17 -1.25 -19.46
N ASP A 81 12.45 -1.18 -19.08
CA ASP A 81 12.89 -0.41 -17.92
C ASP A 81 13.10 1.08 -18.22
N SER A 82 13.57 1.85 -17.24
CA SER A 82 13.82 3.29 -17.39
C SER A 82 14.92 3.62 -18.39
N ASP A 83 15.81 2.66 -18.66
CA ASP A 83 17.01 2.85 -19.48
C ASP A 83 16.76 2.37 -20.92
N GLY A 84 15.55 1.89 -21.22
CA GLY A 84 15.12 1.47 -22.55
C GLY A 84 15.37 -0.01 -22.85
N PHE A 85 15.81 -0.82 -21.89
CA PHE A 85 16.05 -2.24 -22.11
C PHE A 85 14.78 -3.07 -21.93
N ALA A 86 14.51 -3.95 -22.89
CA ALA A 86 13.38 -4.87 -22.84
C ALA A 86 13.73 -6.13 -22.02
N HIS A 87 12.88 -6.46 -21.05
CA HIS A 87 13.02 -7.62 -20.19
C HIS A 87 11.82 -8.54 -20.37
N CYS A 88 12.08 -9.81 -20.68
CA CYS A 88 11.04 -10.85 -20.73
C CYS A 88 10.75 -11.41 -19.32
N ASN A 89 9.57 -12.02 -19.15
CA ASN A 89 9.17 -12.70 -17.90
C ASN A 89 9.15 -11.82 -16.64
N VAL A 90 8.92 -10.52 -16.82
CA VAL A 90 8.75 -9.56 -15.73
C VAL A 90 7.40 -9.78 -15.06
N ALA A 91 7.37 -9.72 -13.73
CA ALA A 91 6.11 -9.76 -13.00
C ALA A 91 5.32 -8.46 -13.21
N ARG A 92 4.06 -8.59 -13.65
CA ARG A 92 3.01 -7.58 -13.53
C ARG A 92 2.10 -7.99 -12.37
N TYR A 93 1.92 -7.08 -11.42
CA TYR A 93 1.12 -7.25 -10.22
C TYR A 93 -0.17 -6.44 -10.36
N SER A 94 -1.30 -7.03 -10.01
CA SER A 94 -2.60 -6.34 -9.99
C SER A 94 -3.29 -6.61 -8.67
N LEU A 95 -3.87 -5.59 -8.06
CA LEU A 95 -4.74 -5.78 -6.90
C LEU A 95 -6.02 -6.46 -7.40
N ILE A 96 -6.37 -7.60 -6.82
CA ILE A 96 -7.70 -8.17 -6.99
C ILE A 96 -8.53 -7.53 -5.89
N ASP A 97 -9.52 -6.73 -6.27
CA ASP A 97 -10.36 -6.06 -5.29
C ASP A 97 -11.04 -7.09 -4.37
N ARG A 98 -11.20 -6.75 -3.09
CA ARG A 98 -12.10 -7.55 -2.24
C ARG A 98 -13.52 -7.12 -2.63
N GLU A 99 -14.16 -7.94 -3.46
CA GLU A 99 -15.57 -7.85 -3.87
C GLU A 99 -15.95 -6.62 -4.71
N HIS A 100 -15.58 -6.56 -6.00
CA HIS A 100 -16.49 -6.01 -7.03
C HIS A 100 -16.14 -6.31 -8.51
N ASP A 101 -15.58 -7.48 -8.86
CA ASP A 101 -15.22 -7.77 -10.27
C ASP A 101 -15.97 -8.98 -10.89
N LEU A 102 -17.12 -9.35 -10.32
CA LEU A 102 -18.00 -10.36 -10.94
C LEU A 102 -19.08 -9.76 -11.85
N VAL A 103 -19.20 -8.43 -11.93
CA VAL A 103 -20.30 -7.78 -12.67
C VAL A 103 -19.86 -7.18 -14.01
N ASP A 104 -18.60 -6.74 -14.16
CA ASP A 104 -18.14 -6.08 -15.40
C ASP A 104 -17.66 -7.03 -16.51
N MET A 105 -17.33 -8.29 -16.21
CA MET A 105 -16.93 -9.27 -17.25
C MET A 105 -18.11 -9.97 -17.95
N MET A 106 -19.36 -9.73 -17.53
CA MET A 106 -20.54 -10.39 -18.10
C MET A 106 -21.36 -9.50 -19.03
N GLU A 107 -21.08 -8.20 -19.14
CA GLU A 107 -21.83 -7.25 -19.98
C GLU A 107 -21.18 -6.95 -21.34
N ALA A 108 -20.08 -7.63 -21.69
CA ALA A 108 -19.37 -7.45 -22.96
C ALA A 108 -19.52 -8.64 -23.94
N ALA A 109 -20.66 -9.34 -23.90
CA ALA A 109 -21.00 -10.46 -24.80
C ALA A 109 -22.13 -10.08 -25.77
#